data_AF-A0A9P6X1Z8-F1
#
_entry.id   AF-A0A9P6X1Z8-F1
#
_cell.length_a   1.000
_cell.length_b   1.000
_cell.length_c   1.000
_cell.angle_alpha   90.00
_cell.angle_beta   90.00
_cell.angle_gamma   90.00
#
_symmetry.space_group_name_H-M   'P 1'
#
loop_
_entity.id
_entity.type
_entity.pdbx_description
1 polymer ?
#
loop_
_entity_poly.entity_id
_entity_poly.type
_entity_poly.pdbx_seq_one_letter_code
_entity_poly.pdbx_strand_id
1 'polypeptide(L)'
;MVQSSIVIPTNSSVAPSKRAVDETEDKTTENEKPQEIKRPRLEINEAGRNRNKRLFGVLLGTLNKFKDDTEQTSEVDKKRREINQKLQEKLDSEKRAIVEKIEARKLEKERMEQMKKKEEEKIIAEKKELFEVEQKKMLANFLRTTTEPNLYYLPDKLTDEMSQTIEKQVQDALAAKRSFEGRREMRMQDRRDDDKLSDNEDD
;
A
#
# COMPACT_ATOMS: atom_id res chain seq x y z
N MET A 1 15.91 19.68 -7.27
CA MET A 1 15.77 18.23 -7.02
C MET A 1 16.25 17.50 -8.26
N VAL A 2 17.40 16.84 -8.19
CA VAL A 2 17.98 16.11 -9.33
C VAL A 2 17.45 14.69 -9.30
N GLN A 3 16.59 14.33 -10.24
CA GLN A 3 16.10 12.97 -10.42
C GLN A 3 17.12 12.21 -11.29
N SER A 4 17.85 11.26 -10.70
CA SER A 4 18.69 10.33 -11.46
C SER A 4 17.95 8.99 -11.60
N SER A 5 17.45 8.71 -12.80
CA SER A 5 16.85 7.43 -13.17
C SER A 5 17.94 6.46 -13.61
N ILE A 6 18.19 5.41 -12.83
CA ILE A 6 19.02 4.28 -13.26
C ILE A 6 18.15 3.35 -14.10
N VAL A 7 18.42 3.30 -15.41
CA VAL A 7 17.79 2.36 -16.34
C VAL A 7 18.59 1.06 -16.33
N ILE A 8 17.95 -0.05 -15.94
CA ILE A 8 18.53 -1.40 -16.03
C ILE A 8 17.99 -2.04 -17.31
N PRO A 9 18.80 -2.39 -18.31
CA PRO A 9 18.33 -3.04 -19.51
C PRO A 9 17.95 -4.51 -19.22
N THR A 10 16.73 -4.89 -19.57
CA THR A 10 16.23 -6.27 -19.54
C THR A 10 16.35 -6.89 -20.93
N ASN A 11 17.41 -7.66 -21.17
CA ASN A 11 17.46 -8.53 -22.35
C ASN A 11 16.53 -9.73 -22.13
N SER A 12 15.32 -9.63 -22.67
CA SER A 12 14.37 -10.75 -22.75
C SER A 12 14.05 -11.10 -24.20
N SER A 13 14.09 -12.41 -24.47
CA SER A 13 13.64 -13.13 -25.67
C SER A 13 14.51 -13.05 -26.95
N VAL A 14 15.34 -14.07 -27.14
CA VAL A 14 15.70 -14.56 -28.48
C VAL A 14 15.01 -15.91 -28.65
N ALA A 15 13.98 -15.94 -29.50
CA ALA A 15 13.36 -17.17 -29.99
C ALA A 15 14.25 -17.82 -31.07
N PRO A 16 14.21 -19.16 -31.25
CA PRO A 16 15.14 -19.87 -32.10
C PRO A 16 14.74 -19.76 -33.58
N SER A 17 15.64 -19.22 -34.40
CA SER A 17 15.48 -19.20 -35.86
C SER A 17 15.85 -20.57 -36.45
N LYS A 18 14.84 -21.30 -36.93
CA LYS A 18 14.97 -22.46 -37.83
C LYS A 18 15.66 -22.03 -39.14
N ARG A 19 16.71 -22.74 -39.57
CA ARG A 19 17.12 -22.77 -40.98
C ARG A 19 17.49 -24.20 -41.40
N ALA A 20 16.65 -24.69 -42.31
CA ALA A 20 16.87 -25.61 -43.42
C ALA A 20 17.86 -26.76 -43.24
N VAL A 21 17.28 -27.96 -43.17
CA VAL A 21 17.90 -29.23 -43.52
C VAL A 21 18.01 -29.26 -45.05
N ASP A 22 19.22 -29.44 -45.58
CA ASP A 22 19.44 -29.75 -46.99
C ASP A 22 19.59 -31.27 -47.11
N GLU A 23 18.64 -31.88 -47.82
CA GLU A 23 18.61 -33.29 -48.15
C GLU A 23 19.54 -33.53 -49.35
N THR A 24 20.53 -34.39 -49.19
CA THR A 24 21.12 -35.10 -50.34
C THR A 24 21.10 -36.59 -50.06
N GLU A 25 20.61 -37.29 -51.09
CA GLU A 25 20.04 -38.62 -51.05
C GLU A 25 21.06 -39.74 -50.88
N ASP A 26 20.53 -40.81 -50.31
CA ASP A 26 21.08 -42.14 -50.14
C ASP A 26 21.41 -42.83 -51.48
N LYS A 27 22.60 -43.42 -51.57
CA LYS A 27 22.86 -44.57 -52.45
C LYS A 27 23.65 -45.61 -51.67
N THR A 28 22.92 -46.58 -51.16
CA THR A 28 23.44 -47.89 -50.75
C THR A 28 24.00 -48.65 -51.95
N THR A 29 25.27 -49.05 -51.89
CA THR A 29 25.74 -50.38 -52.30
C THR A 29 27.16 -50.64 -51.77
N GLU A 30 27.34 -51.85 -51.21
CA GLU A 30 28.61 -52.59 -51.07
C GLU A 30 29.46 -52.34 -49.82
N ASN A 31 29.03 -52.99 -48.73
CA ASN A 31 29.78 -54.00 -47.97
C ASN A 31 31.31 -54.10 -48.22
N GLU A 32 32.08 -53.12 -47.77
CA GLU A 32 33.50 -53.29 -47.46
C GLU A 32 33.76 -52.89 -46.00
N LYS A 33 34.31 -53.83 -45.23
CA LYS A 33 34.84 -53.56 -43.88
C LYS A 33 35.81 -52.38 -43.99
N PRO A 34 35.66 -51.27 -43.26
CA PRO A 34 36.69 -50.26 -43.20
C PRO A 34 37.94 -50.92 -42.64
N GLN A 35 38.92 -51.16 -43.51
CA GLN A 35 40.21 -51.70 -43.14
C GLN A 35 40.77 -50.80 -42.05
N GLU A 36 41.18 -51.40 -40.92
CA GLU A 36 41.90 -50.68 -39.88
C GLU A 36 43.11 -50.00 -40.53
N ILE A 37 43.02 -48.69 -40.76
CA ILE A 37 44.19 -47.87 -41.05
C ILE A 37 45.01 -47.88 -39.77
N LYS A 38 45.84 -48.91 -39.62
CA LYS A 38 46.81 -49.04 -38.54
C LYS A 38 47.80 -47.90 -38.74
N ARG A 39 47.55 -46.81 -38.00
CA ARG A 39 48.46 -45.68 -37.89
C ARG A 39 49.87 -46.24 -37.70
N PRO A 40 50.88 -45.84 -38.48
CA PRO A 40 52.23 -46.34 -38.31
C PRO A 40 52.63 -46.14 -36.85
N ARG A 41 53.04 -47.24 -36.19
CA ARG A 41 53.54 -47.19 -34.82
C ARG A 41 54.80 -46.35 -34.85
N LEU A 42 54.72 -45.11 -34.36
CA LEU A 42 55.90 -44.29 -34.17
C LEU A 42 56.84 -45.06 -33.23
N GLU A 43 58.02 -45.43 -33.71
CA GLU A 43 59.11 -45.95 -32.88
C GLU A 43 59.60 -44.78 -32.01
N ILE A 44 59.03 -44.67 -30.80
CA ILE A 44 59.33 -43.57 -29.89
C ILE A 44 60.66 -43.86 -29.20
N ASN A 45 61.71 -43.16 -29.61
CA ASN A 45 62.99 -43.12 -28.89
C ASN A 45 62.79 -42.73 -27.41
N GLU A 46 63.70 -43.10 -26.51
CA GLU A 46 63.57 -42.86 -25.07
C GLU A 46 63.30 -41.39 -24.71
N ALA A 47 63.90 -40.45 -25.46
CA ALA A 47 63.62 -39.02 -25.36
C ALA A 47 62.16 -38.64 -25.70
N GLY A 48 61.54 -39.31 -26.68
CA GLY A 48 60.13 -39.13 -27.03
C GLY A 48 59.18 -39.69 -25.98
N ARG A 49 59.56 -40.79 -25.30
CA ARG A 49 58.79 -41.35 -24.17
C ARG A 49 58.79 -40.39 -22.99
N ASN A 50 59.94 -39.80 -22.67
CA ASN A 50 60.06 -38.80 -21.61
C ASN A 50 59.28 -37.52 -21.94
N ARG A 51 59.31 -37.08 -23.20
CA ARG A 51 58.46 -35.97 -23.68
C ARG A 51 56.97 -36.30 -23.54
N ASN A 52 56.52 -37.46 -23.99
CA ASN A 52 55.11 -37.85 -23.89
C ASN A 52 54.64 -37.99 -22.44
N LYS A 53 55.47 -38.56 -21.54
CA LYS A 53 55.19 -38.57 -20.10
C LYS A 53 55.05 -37.16 -19.53
N ARG A 54 55.95 -36.23 -19.91
CA ARG A 54 55.87 -34.83 -19.49
C ARG A 54 54.62 -34.14 -20.03
N LEU A 55 54.30 -34.32 -21.32
CA LEU A 55 53.12 -33.73 -21.94
C LEU A 55 51.82 -34.26 -21.31
N PHE A 56 51.75 -35.58 -21.05
CA PHE A 56 50.59 -36.18 -20.41
C PHE A 56 50.45 -35.74 -18.94
N GLY A 57 51.56 -35.61 -18.20
CA GLY A 57 51.55 -35.07 -16.84
C GLY A 57 51.09 -33.62 -16.76
N VAL A 58 51.50 -32.77 -17.73
CA VAL A 58 50.99 -31.40 -17.86
C VAL A 58 49.49 -31.40 -18.15
N LEU A 59 49.03 -32.22 -19.09
CA LEU A 59 47.60 -32.30 -19.45
C LEU A 59 46.74 -32.77 -18.27
N LEU A 60 47.17 -33.81 -17.55
CA LEU A 60 46.49 -34.30 -16.36
C LEU A 60 46.48 -33.26 -15.23
N GLY A 61 47.60 -32.54 -15.06
CA GLY A 61 47.69 -31.42 -14.12
C GLY A 61 46.74 -30.27 -14.48
N THR A 62 46.60 -29.93 -15.77
CA THR A 62 45.63 -28.92 -16.20
C THR A 62 44.19 -29.38 -16.01
N LEU A 63 43.88 -30.65 -16.28
CA LEU A 63 42.51 -31.18 -16.11
C LEU A 63 42.10 -31.20 -14.64
N ASN A 64 43.00 -31.57 -13.73
CA ASN A 64 42.75 -31.50 -12.30
C ASN A 64 42.55 -30.05 -11.82
N LYS A 65 43.37 -29.11 -12.31
CA LYS A 65 43.17 -27.67 -12.04
C LYS A 65 41.80 -27.18 -12.52
N PHE A 66 41.37 -27.56 -13.73
CA PHE A 66 40.04 -27.20 -14.23
C PHE A 66 38.93 -27.79 -13.36
N LYS A 67 39.08 -29.04 -12.90
CA LYS A 67 38.11 -29.65 -11.99
C LYS A 67 38.01 -28.86 -10.67
N ASP A 68 39.15 -28.56 -10.05
CA ASP A 68 39.20 -27.80 -8.80
C ASP A 68 38.63 -26.39 -8.99
N ASP A 69 38.97 -25.70 -10.09
CA ASP A 69 38.45 -24.37 -10.42
C ASP A 69 36.92 -24.40 -10.66
N THR A 70 36.39 -25.44 -11.30
CA THR A 70 34.93 -25.61 -11.48
C THR A 70 34.19 -25.89 -10.17
N GLU A 71 34.80 -26.64 -9.26
CA GLU A 71 34.23 -26.91 -7.94
C GLU A 71 34.27 -25.64 -7.06
N GLN A 72 35.39 -24.92 -7.05
CA GLN A 72 35.55 -23.65 -6.30
C GLN A 72 34.62 -22.55 -6.83
N THR A 73 34.50 -22.40 -8.15
CA THR A 73 33.53 -21.45 -8.74
C THR A 73 32.09 -21.81 -8.39
N SER A 74 31.74 -23.11 -8.36
CA SER A 74 30.43 -23.58 -7.88
C SER A 74 30.16 -23.21 -6.41
N GLU A 75 31.16 -23.36 -5.53
CA GLU A 75 31.03 -22.97 -4.12
C GLU A 75 30.90 -21.46 -3.92
N VAL A 76 31.67 -20.66 -4.66
CA VAL A 76 31.57 -19.20 -4.64
C VAL A 76 30.20 -18.75 -5.15
N ASP A 77 29.68 -19.38 -6.20
CA ASP A 77 28.35 -19.07 -6.73
C ASP A 77 27.22 -19.48 -5.77
N LYS A 78 27.36 -20.61 -5.05
CA LYS A 78 26.44 -20.99 -3.97
C LYS A 78 26.44 -19.94 -2.85
N LYS A 79 27.62 -19.54 -2.36
CA LYS A 79 27.76 -18.50 -1.33
C LYS A 79 27.17 -17.16 -1.79
N ARG A 80 27.40 -16.76 -3.05
CA ARG A 80 26.80 -15.56 -3.64
C ARG A 80 25.28 -15.64 -3.69
N ARG A 81 24.71 -16.79 -4.09
CA ARG A 81 23.26 -17.02 -4.09
C ARG A 81 22.68 -16.94 -2.68
N GLU A 82 23.31 -17.55 -1.69
CA GLU A 82 22.88 -17.48 -0.29
C GLU A 82 22.92 -16.04 0.26
N ILE A 83 23.97 -15.28 -0.05
CA ILE A 83 24.07 -13.86 0.34
C ILE A 83 22.97 -13.03 -0.32
N ASN A 84 22.76 -13.21 -1.63
CA ASN A 84 21.71 -12.50 -2.36
C ASN A 84 20.32 -12.86 -1.86
N GLN A 85 20.08 -14.13 -1.53
CA GLN A 85 18.82 -14.58 -0.95
C GLN A 85 18.58 -13.91 0.41
N LYS A 86 19.57 -13.93 1.31
CA LYS A 86 19.47 -13.24 2.61
C LYS A 86 19.25 -11.74 2.45
N LEU A 87 19.88 -11.12 1.46
CA LEU A 87 19.68 -9.70 1.18
C LEU A 87 18.26 -9.43 0.68
N GLN A 88 17.76 -10.27 -0.22
CA GLN A 88 16.40 -10.18 -0.75
C GLN A 88 15.35 -10.36 0.36
N GLU A 89 15.52 -11.37 1.22
CA GLU A 89 14.64 -11.59 2.38
C GLU A 89 14.61 -10.38 3.31
N LYS A 90 15.77 -9.77 3.59
CA LYS A 90 15.84 -8.52 4.37
C LYS A 90 15.10 -7.37 3.70
N LEU A 91 15.35 -7.13 2.41
CA LEU A 91 14.66 -6.07 1.67
C LEU A 91 13.15 -6.27 1.65
N ASP A 92 12.69 -7.51 1.51
CA ASP A 92 11.26 -7.81 1.49
C ASP A 92 10.63 -7.67 2.89
N SER A 93 11.36 -8.02 3.95
CA SER A 93 10.93 -7.76 5.34
C SER A 93 10.80 -6.27 5.65
N GLU A 94 11.76 -5.45 5.21
CA GLU A 94 11.74 -4.00 5.38
C GLU A 94 10.59 -3.37 4.61
N LYS A 95 10.36 -3.80 3.36
CA LYS A 95 9.21 -3.35 2.56
C LYS A 95 7.89 -3.65 3.25
N ARG A 96 7.72 -4.88 3.77
CA ARG A 96 6.50 -5.26 4.51
C ARG A 96 6.30 -4.39 5.74
N ALA A 97 7.34 -4.19 6.54
CA ALA A 97 7.28 -3.33 7.72
C ALA A 97 6.93 -1.86 7.37
N ILE A 98 7.42 -1.35 6.24
CA ILE A 98 7.06 0.00 5.77
C ILE A 98 5.59 0.06 5.34
N VAL A 99 5.10 -0.93 4.57
CA VAL A 99 3.70 -0.99 4.14
C VAL A 99 2.77 -1.06 5.35
N GLU A 100 3.05 -1.94 6.31
CA GLU A 100 2.27 -2.07 7.54
C GLU A 100 2.23 -0.76 8.34
N LYS A 101 3.37 -0.06 8.49
CA LYS A 101 3.41 1.25 9.13
C LYS A 101 2.59 2.30 8.39
N ILE A 102 2.61 2.29 7.06
CA ILE A 102 1.82 3.21 6.25
C ILE A 102 0.33 2.92 6.42
N GLU A 103 -0.07 1.65 6.42
CA GLU A 103 -1.46 1.23 6.63
C GLU A 103 -1.95 1.59 8.04
N ALA A 104 -1.15 1.31 9.06
CA ALA A 104 -1.47 1.69 10.44
C ALA A 104 -1.66 3.21 10.58
N ARG A 105 -0.74 4.01 10.00
CA ARG A 105 -0.84 5.47 10.01
C ARG A 105 -2.06 5.98 9.23
N LYS A 106 -2.42 5.33 8.11
CA LYS A 106 -3.63 5.67 7.34
C LYS A 106 -4.88 5.40 8.17
N LEU A 107 -4.96 4.24 8.81
CA LEU A 107 -6.10 3.87 9.64
C LEU A 107 -6.25 4.81 10.84
N GLU A 108 -5.16 5.17 11.50
CA GLU A 108 -5.16 6.15 12.58
C GLU A 108 -5.63 7.53 12.09
N LYS A 109 -5.11 7.98 10.94
CA LYS A 109 -5.53 9.23 10.33
C LYS A 109 -7.02 9.23 9.98
N GLU A 110 -7.53 8.15 9.39
CA GLU A 110 -8.95 7.99 9.07
C GLU A 110 -9.83 8.01 10.32
N ARG A 111 -9.41 7.34 11.40
CA ARG A 111 -10.10 7.41 12.70
C ARG A 111 -10.15 8.83 13.23
N MET A 112 -9.03 9.54 13.22
CA MET A 112 -8.97 10.94 13.68
C MET A 112 -9.84 11.86 12.81
N GLU A 113 -9.85 11.67 11.49
CA GLU A 113 -10.72 12.43 10.58
C GLU A 113 -12.20 12.13 10.83
N GLN A 114 -12.57 10.87 11.07
CA GLN A 114 -13.94 10.51 11.42
C GLN A 114 -14.38 11.13 12.75
N MET A 115 -13.52 11.14 13.75
CA MET A 115 -13.80 11.78 15.04
C MET A 115 -14.01 13.29 14.87
N LYS A 116 -13.13 13.97 14.12
CA LYS A 116 -13.26 15.40 13.81
C LYS A 116 -14.56 15.70 13.07
N LYS A 117 -14.91 14.92 12.04
CA LYS A 117 -16.18 15.10 11.30
C LYS A 117 -17.40 14.98 12.22
N LYS A 118 -17.42 13.97 13.09
CA LYS A 118 -18.52 13.80 14.07
C LYS A 118 -18.62 14.99 15.02
N GLU A 119 -17.49 15.53 15.45
CA GLU A 119 -17.46 16.71 16.32
C GLU A 119 -17.97 17.96 15.59
N GLU A 120 -17.51 18.19 14.36
CA GLU A 120 -17.99 19.28 13.50
C GLU A 120 -19.50 19.19 13.24
N GLU A 121 -20.01 17.99 12.92
CA GLU A 121 -21.44 17.74 12.74
C GLU A 121 -22.25 18.06 13.99
N LYS A 122 -21.75 17.66 15.19
CA LYS A 122 -22.37 18.00 16.48
C LYS A 122 -22.42 19.51 16.69
N ILE A 123 -21.32 20.22 16.41
CA ILE A 123 -21.25 21.69 16.55
C ILE A 123 -22.22 22.38 15.59
N ILE A 124 -22.31 21.92 14.34
CA ILE A 124 -23.23 22.48 13.34
C ILE A 124 -24.68 22.23 13.77
N ALA A 125 -25.00 21.04 14.27
CA ALA A 125 -26.34 20.71 14.76
C ALA A 125 -26.73 21.62 15.95
N GLU A 126 -25.82 21.82 16.91
CA GLU A 126 -26.06 22.72 18.05
C GLU A 126 -26.28 24.18 17.60
N LYS A 127 -25.46 24.66 16.65
CA LYS A 127 -25.63 26.02 16.08
C LYS A 127 -26.97 26.19 15.35
N LYS A 128 -27.42 25.16 14.62
CA LYS A 128 -28.75 25.18 13.98
C LYS A 128 -29.87 25.22 15.02
N GLU A 129 -29.79 24.38 16.05
CA GLU A 129 -30.77 24.34 17.14
C GLU A 129 -30.84 25.69 17.88
N LEU A 130 -29.68 26.30 18.17
CA LEU A 130 -29.57 27.65 18.74
C LEU A 130 -30.25 28.69 17.86
N PHE A 131 -29.93 28.69 16.57
CA PHE A 131 -30.49 29.63 15.60
C PHE A 131 -32.02 29.51 15.53
N GLU A 132 -32.56 28.29 15.49
CA GLU A 132 -34.01 28.05 15.46
C GLU A 132 -34.71 28.54 16.74
N VAL A 133 -34.10 28.30 17.91
CA VAL A 133 -34.65 28.77 19.19
C VAL A 133 -34.64 30.30 19.28
N GLU A 134 -33.53 30.93 18.87
CA GLU A 134 -33.40 32.37 18.85
C GLU A 134 -34.36 33.01 17.84
N GLN A 135 -34.48 32.43 16.65
CA GLN A 135 -35.44 32.86 15.64
C GLN A 135 -36.88 32.75 16.15
N LYS A 136 -37.25 31.62 16.76
CA LYS A 136 -38.58 31.44 17.37
C LYS A 136 -38.85 32.49 18.44
N LYS A 137 -37.88 32.78 19.30
CA LYS A 137 -37.99 33.82 20.32
C LYS A 137 -38.20 35.21 19.71
N MET A 138 -37.45 35.56 18.67
CA MET A 138 -37.56 36.85 17.99
C MET A 138 -38.93 37.01 17.30
N LEU A 139 -39.42 35.94 16.67
CA LEU A 139 -40.67 35.95 15.90
C LEU A 139 -41.93 35.74 16.77
N ALA A 140 -41.79 35.28 18.01
CA ALA A 140 -42.93 35.01 18.90
C ALA A 140 -43.77 36.24 19.25
N ASN A 141 -43.24 37.45 19.07
CA ASN A 141 -43.96 38.70 19.29
C ASN A 141 -44.88 39.08 18.12
N PHE A 142 -44.93 38.28 17.06
CA PHE A 142 -45.69 38.55 15.84
C PHE A 142 -46.71 37.44 15.58
N LEU A 143 -47.88 37.82 15.08
CA LEU A 143 -48.90 36.86 14.66
C LEU A 143 -48.38 36.02 13.49
N ARG A 144 -48.61 34.71 13.58
CA ARG A 144 -48.16 33.72 12.60
C ARG A 144 -49.33 33.30 11.71
N THR A 145 -49.14 33.33 10.40
CA THR A 145 -50.14 32.82 9.44
C THR A 145 -50.14 31.29 9.37
N THR A 146 -51.25 30.72 8.91
CA THR A 146 -51.42 29.28 8.65
C THR A 146 -50.89 28.83 7.28
N THR A 147 -50.51 29.77 6.42
CA THR A 147 -50.00 29.50 5.07
C THR A 147 -48.60 28.90 5.10
N GLU A 148 -48.23 28.21 4.02
CA GLU A 148 -46.85 27.79 3.76
C GLU A 148 -46.32 28.57 2.55
N PRO A 149 -45.33 29.47 2.73
CA PRO A 149 -44.57 29.74 3.96
C PRO A 149 -45.33 30.55 5.02
N ASN A 150 -44.96 30.37 6.30
CA ASN A 150 -45.51 31.15 7.40
C ASN A 150 -45.02 32.60 7.32
N LEU A 151 -45.95 33.54 7.47
CA LEU A 151 -45.66 34.97 7.55
C LEU A 151 -45.88 35.43 9.00
N TYR A 152 -45.02 36.34 9.44
CA TYR A 152 -45.07 36.96 10.76
C TYR A 152 -45.38 38.44 10.60
N TYR A 153 -46.44 38.92 11.25
CA TYR A 153 -46.88 40.31 11.13
C TYR A 153 -47.42 40.85 12.46
N LEU A 154 -47.47 42.18 12.57
CA LEU A 154 -48.10 42.87 13.68
C LEU A 154 -49.11 43.88 13.11
N PRO A 155 -50.43 43.72 13.41
CA PRO A 155 -51.44 44.66 12.96
C PRO A 155 -51.37 45.97 13.76
N ASP A 156 -51.86 47.07 13.17
CA ASP A 156 -51.91 48.40 13.80
C ASP A 156 -52.81 48.44 15.05
N LYS A 157 -53.90 47.66 15.04
CA LYS A 157 -54.80 47.49 16.18
C LYS A 157 -54.81 46.04 16.62
N LEU A 158 -54.44 45.80 17.87
CA LEU A 158 -54.40 44.47 18.46
C LEU A 158 -55.73 44.17 19.16
N THR A 159 -56.39 43.09 18.77
CA THR A 159 -57.57 42.54 19.46
C THR A 159 -57.13 41.65 20.62
N ASP A 160 -57.96 41.50 21.66
CA ASP A 160 -57.66 40.64 22.82
C ASP A 160 -57.29 39.20 22.40
N GLU A 161 -58.01 38.63 21.43
CA GLU A 161 -57.70 37.31 20.87
C GLU A 161 -56.29 37.24 20.26
N MET A 162 -55.88 38.30 19.55
CA MET A 162 -54.55 38.40 18.95
C MET A 162 -53.46 38.51 20.02
N SER A 163 -53.70 39.30 21.08
CA SER A 163 -52.80 39.39 22.23
C SER A 163 -52.60 38.02 22.89
N GLN A 164 -53.69 37.29 23.13
CA GLN A 164 -53.63 35.93 23.67
C GLN A 164 -52.86 34.96 22.77
N THR A 165 -52.98 35.09 21.44
CA THR A 165 -52.18 34.26 20.52
C THR A 165 -50.69 34.59 20.58
N ILE A 166 -50.32 35.87 20.69
CA ILE A 166 -48.92 36.30 20.86
C ILE A 166 -48.38 35.78 22.19
N GLU A 167 -49.13 35.93 23.29
CA GLU A 167 -48.73 35.42 24.60
C GLU A 167 -48.46 33.92 24.58
N LYS A 168 -49.32 33.13 23.92
CA LYS A 168 -49.10 31.69 23.72
C LYS A 168 -47.82 31.42 22.92
N GLN A 169 -47.60 32.15 21.82
CA GLN A 169 -46.37 32.00 21.01
C GLN A 169 -45.11 32.33 21.81
N VAL A 170 -45.16 33.37 22.66
CA VAL A 170 -44.05 33.73 23.55
C VAL A 170 -43.81 32.64 24.60
N GLN A 171 -44.86 32.11 25.21
CA GLN A 171 -44.74 31.00 26.16
C GLN A 171 -44.14 29.76 25.50
N ASP A 172 -44.59 29.40 24.29
CA ASP A 172 -44.03 28.29 23.52
C ASP A 172 -42.56 28.51 23.18
N ALA A 173 -42.18 29.73 22.78
CA ALA A 173 -40.78 30.06 22.49
C ALA A 173 -39.90 30.01 23.75
N LEU A 174 -40.42 30.46 24.91
CA LEU A 174 -39.73 30.35 26.19
C LEU A 174 -39.57 28.89 26.63
N ALA A 175 -40.60 28.06 26.45
CA ALA A 175 -40.53 26.63 26.72
C ALA A 175 -39.50 25.94 25.80
N ALA A 176 -39.50 26.27 24.51
CA ALA A 176 -38.49 25.79 23.57
C ALA A 176 -37.08 26.19 24.00
N LYS A 177 -36.87 27.45 24.39
CA LYS A 177 -35.59 27.94 24.90
C LYS A 177 -35.14 27.18 26.16
N ARG A 178 -36.04 27.01 27.13
CA ARG A 178 -35.74 26.27 28.37
C ARG A 178 -35.37 24.81 28.08
N SER A 179 -36.08 24.16 27.16
CA SER A 179 -35.77 22.78 26.77
C SER A 179 -34.41 22.68 26.08
N PHE A 180 -34.06 23.66 25.25
CA PHE A 180 -32.76 23.76 24.60
C PHE A 180 -31.63 23.96 25.63
N GLU A 181 -31.80 24.88 26.57
CA GLU A 181 -30.83 25.16 27.63
C GLU A 181 -30.60 23.90 28.49
N GLY A 182 -31.67 23.20 28.89
CA GLY A 182 -31.55 21.95 29.63
C GLY A 182 -30.82 20.83 28.85
N ARG A 183 -31.10 20.67 27.55
CA ARG A 183 -30.35 19.73 26.69
C ARG A 183 -28.88 20.13 26.56
N ARG A 184 -28.60 21.44 26.42
CA ARG A 184 -27.24 21.97 26.33
C ARG A 184 -26.45 21.77 27.61
N GLU A 185 -27.06 21.98 28.77
CA GLU A 185 -26.46 21.72 30.08
C GLU A 185 -26.08 20.25 30.25
N MET A 186 -26.97 19.31 29.90
CA MET A 186 -26.65 17.88 29.92
C MET A 186 -25.44 17.56 29.02
N ARG A 187 -25.41 18.06 27.79
CA ARG A 187 -24.27 17.85 26.87
C ARG A 187 -22.96 18.42 27.42
N MET A 188 -23.00 19.55 28.12
CA MET A 188 -21.82 20.15 28.74
C MET A 188 -21.34 19.35 29.96
N GLN A 189 -22.27 18.71 30.67
CA GLN A 189 -21.94 17.85 31.79
C GLN A 189 -21.30 16.55 31.33
N ASP A 190 -21.84 15.90 30.29
CA ASP A 190 -21.25 14.71 29.68
C ASP A 190 -19.79 14.95 29.26
N ARG A 191 -19.51 16.09 28.60
CA ARG A 191 -18.14 16.45 28.21
C ARG A 191 -17.19 16.62 29.41
N ARG A 192 -17.68 17.22 30.50
CA ARG A 192 -16.87 17.40 31.72
C ARG A 192 -16.58 16.07 32.40
N ASP A 193 -17.51 15.12 32.34
CA ASP A 193 -17.34 13.82 32.95
C ASP A 193 -16.41 12.93 32.10
N ASP A 194 -16.45 13.06 30.77
CA ASP A 194 -15.46 12.45 29.85
C ASP A 194 -14.03 12.96 30.13
N ASP A 195 -13.84 14.28 30.27
CA ASP A 195 -12.53 14.88 30.58
C ASP A 195 -12.00 14.42 31.96
N LYS A 196 -12.88 14.23 32.96
CA LYS A 196 -12.48 13.69 34.27
C LYS A 196 -12.09 12.22 34.23
N LEU A 197 -12.71 11.43 33.36
CA LEU A 197 -12.37 10.01 33.21
C LEU A 197 -10.99 9.85 32.57
N SER A 198 -10.62 10.70 31.61
CA SER A 198 -9.26 10.66 31.03
C SER A 198 -8.16 11.00 32.03
N ASP A 199 -8.40 11.93 32.95
CA ASP A 199 -7.39 12.34 33.95
C ASP A 199 -7.12 11.25 35.01
N ASN A 200 -8.04 10.29 35.22
CA ASN A 200 -7.88 9.23 36.22
C ASN A 200 -7.28 7.92 35.67
N GLU A 201 -7.08 7.81 34.35
CA GLU A 201 -6.49 6.60 33.73
C GLU A 201 -4.96 6.68 33.57
N ASP A 202 -4.35 7.83 33.88
CA ASP A 202 -2.92 8.10 33.72
C ASP A 202 -2.08 7.99 35.04
N ASP A 203 -2.69 7.62 36.18
CA ASP A 203 -2.04 7.35 37.48
C ASP A 203 -1.96 5.84 37.81
#